data_AF-A0AA43C8C8-F1
#
_entry.id   AF-A0AA43C8C8-F1
#
_cell.length_a   1.000
_cell.length_b   1.000
_cell.length_c   1.000
_cell.angle_alpha   90.00
_cell.angle_beta   90.00
_cell.angle_gamma   90.00
#
_symmetry.space_group_name_H-M   'P 1'
#
loop_
_entity.id
_entity.type
_entity.pdbx_description
1 polymer ?
#
loop_
_entity_poly.entity_id
_entity_poly.type
_entity_poly.pdbx_seq_one_letter_code
_entity_poly.pdbx_strand_id
1 'polypeptide(L)'
;KEKVPRYGVFFSFLIFFGILLIQFYNKESELAVKHILYGVIPVVIAAFAYPTGNQLLNFAKHGNHTLIPHLDSPILKDAPSCVLLMTMGSIPFWALLLIIVTPPLPLKSQLINTGIVAVSSGVIATSIFYKARNASKSPYIISAVDATQSGEVIFSLAGEILLLNGVLPNLTGGIGIIIIVVGIVGYSLRTA
;
A
#
# COMPACT_ATOMS: atom_id res chain seq x y z
N LYS A 1 -25.77 -2.80 -1.70
CA LYS A 1 -24.68 -3.23 -0.79
C LYS A 1 -24.30 -4.65 -1.16
N GLU A 2 -23.16 -4.86 -1.80
CA GLU A 2 -22.65 -6.23 -2.02
C GLU A 2 -22.20 -6.84 -0.68
N LYS A 3 -22.35 -8.16 -0.54
CA LYS A 3 -21.95 -8.89 0.67
C LYS A 3 -20.43 -8.96 0.73
N VAL A 4 -19.86 -8.76 1.91
CA VAL A 4 -18.42 -8.95 2.15
C VAL A 4 -18.06 -10.41 1.81
N PRO A 5 -17.11 -10.64 0.90
CA PRO A 5 -16.74 -11.98 0.48
C PRO A 5 -15.99 -12.66 1.63
N ARG A 6 -16.64 -13.65 2.27
CA ARG A 6 -16.09 -14.39 3.42
C ARG A 6 -14.70 -14.98 3.15
N TYR A 7 -14.49 -15.41 1.91
CA TYR A 7 -13.21 -15.97 1.47
C TYR A 7 -12.13 -14.91 1.29
N GLY A 8 -12.49 -13.71 0.81
CA GLY A 8 -11.55 -12.59 0.76
C GLY A 8 -11.04 -12.23 2.16
N VAL A 9 -11.94 -12.20 3.16
CA VAL A 9 -11.57 -11.95 4.56
C VAL A 9 -10.59 -13.01 5.09
N PHE A 10 -10.85 -14.30 4.81
CA PHE A 10 -9.95 -15.38 5.22
C PHE A 10 -8.54 -15.23 4.64
N PHE A 11 -8.42 -14.98 3.33
CA PHE A 11 -7.11 -14.82 2.69
C PHE A 11 -6.39 -13.54 3.11
N SER A 12 -7.11 -12.42 3.30
CA SER A 12 -6.54 -11.20 3.89
C SER A 12 -6.00 -11.43 5.31
N PHE A 13 -6.72 -12.21 6.13
CA PHE A 13 -6.24 -12.59 7.46
C PHE A 13 -4.98 -13.46 7.38
N LEU A 14 -4.94 -14.40 6.44
CA LEU A 14 -3.79 -15.28 6.24
C LEU A 14 -2.54 -14.49 5.82
N ILE A 15 -2.69 -13.54 4.89
CA ILE A 15 -1.63 -12.58 4.52
C ILE A 15 -1.15 -11.79 5.73
N PHE A 16 -2.08 -11.19 6.49
CA PHE A 16 -1.76 -10.41 7.67
C PHE A 16 -0.99 -11.23 8.70
N PHE A 17 -1.41 -12.47 8.95
CA PHE A 17 -0.73 -13.39 9.86
C PHE A 17 0.69 -13.72 9.39
N GLY A 18 0.89 -13.97 8.09
CA GLY A 18 2.22 -14.18 7.52
C GLY A 18 3.16 -12.98 7.72
N ILE A 19 2.64 -11.76 7.57
CA ILE A 19 3.40 -10.52 7.83
C ILE A 19 3.79 -10.41 9.31
N LEU A 20 2.87 -10.74 10.23
CA LEU A 20 3.17 -10.75 11.67
C LEU A 20 4.29 -11.74 12.02
N LEU A 21 4.29 -12.94 11.42
CA LEU A 21 5.34 -13.92 11.64
C LEU A 21 6.73 -13.42 11.21
N ILE A 22 6.80 -12.69 10.09
CA ILE A 22 8.05 -12.07 9.63
C ILE A 22 8.49 -10.98 10.61
N GLN A 23 7.57 -10.15 11.10
CA GLN A 23 7.93 -8.98 11.93
C GLN A 23 8.20 -9.29 13.40
N PHE A 24 7.56 -10.30 13.99
CA PHE A 24 7.75 -10.61 15.41
C PHE A 24 9.06 -11.35 15.74
N TYR A 25 9.90 -11.63 14.75
CA TYR A 25 11.18 -12.32 14.95
C TYR A 25 12.38 -11.37 15.24
N ASN A 26 12.32 -10.10 14.83
CA ASN A 26 13.39 -9.13 15.10
C ASN A 26 13.11 -8.35 16.39
N LYS A 27 13.53 -8.86 17.55
CA LYS A 27 13.53 -8.07 18.80
C LYS A 27 14.88 -8.09 19.48
N GLU A 28 15.66 -7.01 19.28
CA GLU A 28 16.43 -6.43 20.38
C GLU A 28 15.54 -5.43 21.12
N SER A 29 15.50 -5.54 22.44
CA SER A 29 14.41 -5.06 23.29
C SER A 29 14.76 -3.87 24.17
N GLU A 30 15.23 -2.75 23.61
CA GLU A 30 15.52 -1.56 24.45
C GLU A 30 14.93 -0.21 23.99
N LEU A 31 14.24 -0.11 22.84
CA LEU A 31 13.64 1.16 22.38
C LEU A 31 12.12 1.08 22.06
N ALA A 32 11.38 0.23 22.77
CA ALA A 32 10.01 -0.15 22.42
C ALA A 32 9.00 1.02 22.29
N VAL A 33 9.00 2.01 23.19
CA VAL A 33 7.91 3.02 23.22
C VAL A 33 8.02 4.05 22.10
N LYS A 34 9.22 4.58 21.83
CA LYS A 34 9.42 5.57 20.75
C LYS A 34 9.21 4.95 19.37
N HIS A 35 9.63 3.71 19.15
CA HIS A 35 9.36 2.99 17.89
C HIS A 35 7.87 2.71 17.69
N ILE A 36 7.14 2.39 18.75
CA ILE A 36 5.67 2.23 18.65
C ILE A 36 5.00 3.57 18.31
N LEU A 37 5.37 4.65 19.00
CA LEU A 37 4.72 5.96 18.85
C LEU A 37 4.99 6.59 17.48
N TYR A 38 6.25 6.60 17.02
CA TYR A 38 6.65 7.27 15.77
C TYR A 38 6.72 6.34 14.56
N GLY A 39 6.71 5.02 14.76
CA GLY A 39 6.71 4.03 13.68
C GLY A 39 5.34 3.40 13.47
N VAL A 40 4.86 2.66 14.48
CA VAL A 40 3.64 1.84 14.35
C VAL A 40 2.39 2.69 14.17
N ILE A 41 2.20 3.75 14.98
CA ILE A 41 0.97 4.57 14.90
C ILE A 41 0.81 5.23 13.52
N PRO A 42 1.81 5.94 12.97
CA PRO A 42 1.70 6.50 11.62
C PRO A 42 1.42 5.44 10.54
N VAL A 43 2.04 4.25 10.64
CA VAL A 43 1.81 3.14 9.70
C VAL A 43 0.37 2.64 9.78
N VAL A 44 -0.19 2.50 10.99
CA VAL A 44 -1.60 2.11 11.17
C VAL A 44 -2.53 3.17 10.58
N ILE A 45 -2.27 4.46 10.82
CA ILE A 45 -3.06 5.54 10.22
C ILE A 45 -2.99 5.47 8.69
N ALA A 46 -1.79 5.27 8.12
CA ALA A 46 -1.59 5.14 6.68
C ALA A 46 -2.34 3.93 6.09
N ALA A 47 -2.36 2.80 6.80
CA ALA A 47 -3.06 1.58 6.39
C ALA A 47 -4.59 1.78 6.25
N PHE A 48 -5.18 2.73 6.97
CA PHE A 48 -6.58 3.13 6.78
C PHE A 48 -6.74 4.27 5.77
N ALA A 49 -5.83 5.26 5.80
CA ALA A 49 -5.90 6.42 4.93
C ALA A 49 -5.78 6.05 3.45
N TYR A 50 -4.89 5.11 3.11
CA TYR A 50 -4.63 4.71 1.73
C TYR A 50 -5.85 4.04 1.04
N PRO A 51 -6.44 2.95 1.58
CA PRO A 51 -7.66 2.37 0.99
C PRO A 51 -8.83 3.35 0.98
N THR A 52 -8.95 4.20 2.01
CA THR A 52 -10.00 5.23 2.09
C THR A 52 -9.85 6.24 0.96
N GLY A 53 -8.66 6.79 0.74
CA GLY A 53 -8.38 7.72 -0.36
C GLY A 53 -8.70 7.12 -1.73
N ASN A 54 -8.26 5.88 -1.98
CA ASN A 54 -8.56 5.16 -3.21
C ASN A 54 -10.07 4.94 -3.40
N GLN A 55 -10.81 4.72 -2.32
CA GLN A 55 -12.26 4.54 -2.37
C GLN A 55 -13.01 5.87 -2.59
N LEU A 56 -12.55 6.97 -2.01
CA LEU A 56 -13.10 8.31 -2.27
C LEU A 56 -12.94 8.70 -3.74
N LEU A 57 -11.78 8.42 -4.34
CA LEU A 57 -11.56 8.60 -5.77
C LEU A 57 -12.53 7.75 -6.61
N ASN A 58 -12.74 6.49 -6.21
CA ASN A 58 -13.68 5.58 -6.86
C ASN A 58 -15.13 6.11 -6.80
N PHE A 59 -15.52 6.66 -5.65
CA PHE A 59 -16.83 7.29 -5.48
C PHE A 59 -17.01 8.54 -6.34
N ALA A 60 -16.00 9.42 -6.39
CA ALA A 60 -16.03 10.59 -7.26
C ALA A 60 -16.21 10.19 -8.74
N LYS A 61 -15.52 9.13 -9.17
CA LYS A 61 -15.58 8.63 -10.56
C LYS A 61 -16.88 7.90 -10.91
N HIS A 62 -17.53 7.22 -9.98
CA HIS A 62 -18.71 6.38 -10.27
C HIS A 62 -20.03 6.87 -9.68
N GLY A 63 -20.03 7.93 -8.86
CA GLY A 63 -21.25 8.58 -8.36
C GLY A 63 -22.02 7.78 -7.29
N ASN A 64 -21.38 6.81 -6.64
CA ASN A 64 -22.01 5.88 -5.70
C ASN A 64 -21.90 6.30 -4.22
N HIS A 65 -21.82 7.59 -3.92
CA HIS A 65 -21.68 8.10 -2.54
C HIS A 65 -22.42 9.42 -2.33
N THR A 66 -23.07 9.58 -1.17
CA THR A 66 -23.92 10.74 -0.87
C THR A 66 -23.14 12.02 -0.60
N LEU A 67 -21.93 11.92 -0.03
CA LEU A 67 -21.11 13.09 0.34
C LEU A 67 -20.06 13.48 -0.69
N ILE A 68 -19.77 12.60 -1.66
CA ILE A 68 -18.70 12.83 -2.64
C ILE A 68 -19.35 13.12 -3.99
N PRO A 69 -19.12 14.31 -4.57
CA PRO A 69 -19.74 14.69 -5.83
C PRO A 69 -19.26 13.77 -6.95
N HIS A 70 -20.19 13.39 -7.82
CA HIS A 70 -19.83 12.69 -9.04
C HIS A 70 -19.15 13.65 -10.01
N LEU A 71 -17.95 13.31 -10.43
CA LEU A 71 -17.16 14.06 -11.39
C LEU A 71 -17.12 13.29 -12.72
N ASP A 72 -17.93 13.68 -13.69
CA ASP A 72 -17.84 13.18 -15.05
C ASP A 72 -16.80 13.99 -15.85
N SER A 73 -15.53 13.75 -15.54
CA SER A 73 -14.40 14.37 -16.24
C SER A 73 -13.59 13.31 -17.00
N PRO A 74 -13.20 13.56 -18.25
CA PRO A 74 -12.27 12.70 -18.98
C PRO A 74 -10.96 12.46 -18.21
N ILE A 75 -10.54 13.43 -17.39
CA ILE A 75 -9.31 13.38 -16.59
C ILE A 75 -9.33 12.22 -15.59
N LEU A 76 -10.50 11.90 -15.01
CA LEU A 76 -10.64 10.79 -14.05
C LEU A 76 -10.67 9.41 -14.73
N LYS A 77 -10.78 9.35 -16.06
CA LYS A 77 -10.71 8.10 -16.81
C LYS A 77 -9.28 7.62 -16.95
N ASP A 78 -8.32 8.55 -17.00
CA ASP A 78 -6.89 8.28 -17.12
C ASP A 78 -6.24 8.01 -15.74
N ALA A 79 -5.45 6.93 -15.64
CA ALA A 79 -4.85 6.50 -14.38
C ALA A 79 -3.69 7.40 -13.92
N PRO A 80 -2.72 7.81 -14.78
CA PRO A 80 -1.72 8.83 -14.45
C PRO A 80 -2.34 10.13 -13.96
N SER A 81 -3.43 10.58 -14.58
CA SER A 81 -4.15 11.78 -14.15
C SER A 81 -4.73 11.63 -12.73
N CYS A 82 -5.22 10.44 -12.36
CA CYS A 82 -5.64 10.15 -10.99
C CYS A 82 -4.47 10.23 -10.00
N VAL A 83 -3.29 9.69 -10.36
CA VAL A 83 -2.07 9.79 -9.55
C VAL A 83 -1.67 11.25 -9.34
N LEU A 84 -1.68 12.05 -10.40
CA LEU A 84 -1.36 13.47 -10.33
C LEU A 84 -2.32 14.22 -9.40
N LEU A 85 -3.63 14.01 -9.55
CA LEU A 85 -4.65 14.63 -8.70
C LEU A 85 -4.47 14.27 -7.22
N MET A 86 -4.25 12.99 -6.92
CA MET A 86 -3.99 12.53 -5.55
C MET A 86 -2.70 13.12 -4.98
N THR A 87 -1.65 13.23 -5.81
CA THR A 87 -0.37 13.83 -5.41
C THR A 87 -0.54 15.31 -5.10
N MET A 88 -1.18 16.08 -5.98
CA MET A 88 -1.46 17.50 -5.76
C MET A 88 -2.35 17.73 -4.54
N GLY A 89 -3.38 16.90 -4.36
CA GLY A 89 -4.27 16.95 -3.19
C GLY A 89 -3.55 16.70 -1.87
N SER A 90 -2.40 16.00 -1.89
CA SER A 90 -1.58 15.75 -0.69
C SER A 90 -0.61 16.88 -0.35
N ILE A 91 -0.37 17.85 -1.25
CA ILE A 91 0.60 18.95 -1.04
C ILE A 91 0.34 19.70 0.27
N PRO A 92 -0.90 20.09 0.63
CA PRO A 92 -1.15 20.82 1.88
C PRO A 92 -0.73 20.03 3.13
N PHE A 93 -0.93 18.70 3.13
CA PHE A 93 -0.51 17.83 4.22
C PHE A 93 1.02 17.81 4.35
N TRP A 94 1.74 17.65 3.24
CA TRP A 94 3.20 17.63 3.25
C TRP A 94 3.80 19.00 3.61
N ALA A 95 3.21 20.10 3.13
CA ALA A 95 3.64 21.44 3.50
C ALA A 95 3.49 21.68 5.01
N LEU A 96 2.35 21.29 5.59
CA LEU A 96 2.13 21.37 7.03
C LEU A 96 3.13 20.50 7.81
N LEU A 97 3.37 19.28 7.34
CA LEU A 97 4.32 18.37 7.98
C LEU A 97 5.75 18.93 7.96
N LEU A 98 6.18 19.55 6.86
CA LEU A 98 7.50 20.21 6.76
C LEU A 98 7.64 21.36 7.76
N ILE A 99 6.57 22.14 7.97
CA ILE A 99 6.55 23.24 8.95
C ILE A 99 6.64 22.71 10.38
N ILE A 100 5.98 21.59 10.69
CA ILE A 100 5.96 21.01 12.04
C ILE A 100 7.28 20.28 12.36
N VAL A 101 7.78 19.49 11.41
CA VAL A 101 8.94 18.60 11.63
C VAL A 101 10.26 19.34 11.42
N THR A 102 10.30 20.35 10.54
CA THR A 102 11.50 21.13 10.21
C THR A 102 12.75 20.28 9.93
N PRO A 103 12.70 19.34 8.97
CA PRO A 103 13.84 18.48 8.68
C PRO A 103 15.02 19.28 8.07
N PRO A 104 16.26 18.79 8.22
CA PRO A 104 17.41 19.39 7.54
C PRO A 104 17.29 19.25 6.01
N LEU A 105 18.06 20.06 5.29
CA LEU A 105 18.13 19.99 3.84
C LEU A 105 18.56 18.60 3.36
N PRO A 106 17.87 18.01 2.37
CA PRO A 106 18.21 16.69 1.88
C PRO A 106 19.53 16.70 1.11
N LEU A 107 20.27 15.60 1.21
CA LEU A 107 21.46 15.36 0.41
C LEU A 107 21.10 15.15 -1.08
N LYS A 108 22.03 15.44 -1.99
CA LYS A 108 21.85 15.19 -3.43
C LYS A 108 21.50 13.73 -3.73
N SER A 109 22.13 12.79 -3.02
CA SER A 109 21.84 11.35 -3.14
C SER A 109 20.41 11.02 -2.70
N GLN A 110 19.90 11.65 -1.64
CA GLN A 110 18.53 11.45 -1.19
C GLN A 110 17.52 11.96 -2.22
N LEU A 111 17.80 13.10 -2.86
CA LEU A 111 16.96 13.62 -3.95
C LEU A 111 16.90 12.67 -5.14
N ILE A 112 18.04 12.13 -5.57
CA ILE A 112 18.10 11.16 -6.68
C ILE A 112 17.35 9.88 -6.32
N ASN A 113 17.64 9.30 -5.14
CA ASN A 113 16.99 8.06 -4.70
C ASN A 113 15.47 8.23 -4.55
N THR A 114 15.03 9.33 -3.94
CA THR A 114 13.60 9.65 -3.80
C THR A 114 12.96 9.90 -5.17
N GLY A 115 13.67 10.55 -6.10
CA GLY A 115 13.20 10.74 -7.47
C GLY A 115 13.00 9.42 -8.21
N ILE A 116 13.94 8.48 -8.09
CA ILE A 116 13.82 7.13 -8.67
C ILE A 116 12.58 6.42 -8.11
N VAL A 117 12.39 6.43 -6.79
CA VAL A 117 11.22 5.83 -6.13
C VAL A 117 9.91 6.52 -6.55
N ALA A 118 9.91 7.85 -6.66
CA ALA A 118 8.73 8.61 -7.07
C ALA A 118 8.31 8.27 -8.51
N VAL A 119 9.27 8.11 -9.43
CA VAL A 119 8.96 7.72 -10.81
C VAL A 119 8.55 6.25 -10.90
N SER A 120 9.28 5.34 -10.26
CA SER A 120 9.02 3.90 -10.37
C SER A 120 7.75 3.47 -9.63
N SER A 121 7.63 3.78 -8.34
CA SER A 121 6.50 3.40 -7.50
C SER A 121 5.34 4.39 -7.63
N GLY A 122 5.65 5.69 -7.52
CA GLY A 122 4.63 6.75 -7.55
C GLY A 122 3.96 6.88 -8.91
N VAL A 123 4.72 7.12 -9.97
CA VAL A 123 4.14 7.36 -11.31
C VAL A 123 3.78 6.07 -12.02
N ILE A 124 4.75 5.16 -12.21
CA ILE A 124 4.55 3.98 -13.07
C ILE A 124 3.67 2.93 -12.36
N ALA A 125 4.11 2.43 -11.20
CA ALA A 125 3.41 1.34 -10.52
C ALA A 125 2.00 1.75 -10.08
N THR A 126 1.84 2.94 -9.47
CA THR A 126 0.52 3.42 -9.02
C THR A 126 -0.43 3.67 -10.20
N SER A 127 0.06 4.11 -11.37
CA SER A 127 -0.79 4.23 -12.57
C SER A 127 -1.27 2.87 -13.07
N ILE A 128 -0.40 1.85 -13.08
CA ILE A 128 -0.78 0.48 -13.45
C ILE A 128 -1.80 -0.08 -12.44
N PHE A 129 -1.55 0.15 -11.14
CA PHE A 129 -2.46 -0.22 -10.06
C PHE A 129 -3.84 0.43 -10.25
N TYR A 130 -3.90 1.74 -10.47
CA TYR A 130 -5.18 2.42 -10.72
C TYR A 130 -5.86 1.93 -11.98
N LYS A 131 -5.11 1.62 -13.04
CA LYS A 131 -5.67 1.04 -14.26
C LYS A 131 -6.31 -0.32 -13.98
N ALA A 132 -5.64 -1.20 -13.23
CA ALA A 132 -6.16 -2.50 -12.85
C ALA A 132 -7.38 -2.38 -11.92
N ARG A 133 -7.29 -1.52 -10.91
CA ARG A 133 -8.37 -1.27 -9.94
C ARG A 133 -9.62 -0.72 -10.62
N ASN A 134 -9.45 0.17 -11.59
CA ASN A 134 -10.55 0.78 -12.35
C ASN A 134 -11.09 -0.10 -13.48
N ALA A 135 -10.47 -1.26 -13.76
CA ALA A 135 -10.95 -2.19 -14.80
C ALA A 135 -12.24 -2.91 -14.40
N SER A 136 -12.62 -2.89 -13.12
CA SER A 136 -13.84 -3.51 -12.61
C SER A 136 -14.57 -2.59 -11.64
N LYS A 137 -15.90 -2.71 -11.61
CA LYS A 137 -16.76 -2.06 -10.61
C LYS A 137 -17.10 -2.96 -9.44
N SER A 138 -16.71 -4.23 -9.47
CA SER A 138 -17.01 -5.19 -8.40
C SER A 138 -16.12 -4.92 -7.18
N PRO A 139 -16.69 -4.62 -6.00
CA PRO A 139 -15.99 -4.57 -4.72
C PRO A 139 -15.01 -5.71 -4.47
N TYR A 140 -15.33 -6.94 -4.91
CA TYR A 140 -14.45 -8.09 -4.72
C TYR A 140 -13.19 -8.00 -5.58
N ILE A 141 -13.31 -7.68 -6.87
CA ILE A 141 -12.15 -7.52 -7.78
C ILE A 141 -11.29 -6.33 -7.35
N ILE A 142 -11.92 -5.22 -6.95
CA ILE A 142 -11.20 -4.06 -6.41
C ILE A 142 -10.38 -4.46 -5.18
N SER A 143 -10.98 -5.23 -4.26
CA SER A 143 -10.28 -5.73 -3.08
C SER A 143 -9.15 -6.71 -3.42
N ALA A 144 -9.30 -7.50 -4.49
CA ALA A 144 -8.24 -8.39 -4.98
C ALA A 144 -7.04 -7.60 -5.50
N VAL A 145 -7.28 -6.55 -6.29
CA VAL A 145 -6.21 -5.66 -6.76
C VAL A 145 -5.53 -4.97 -5.58
N ASP A 146 -6.30 -4.46 -4.62
CA ASP A 146 -5.76 -3.86 -3.40
C ASP A 146 -4.91 -4.88 -2.60
N ALA A 147 -5.32 -6.15 -2.53
CA ALA A 147 -4.58 -7.22 -1.85
C ALA A 147 -3.24 -7.56 -2.52
N THR A 148 -3.08 -7.35 -3.83
CA THR A 148 -1.78 -7.61 -4.50
C THR A 148 -0.63 -6.76 -3.95
N GLN A 149 -0.94 -5.61 -3.32
CA GLN A 149 0.05 -4.75 -2.66
C GLN A 149 0.79 -5.46 -1.53
N SER A 150 0.18 -6.42 -0.84
CA SER A 150 0.89 -7.20 0.19
C SER A 150 2.01 -8.05 -0.38
N GLY A 151 2.03 -8.29 -1.70
CA GLY A 151 3.12 -8.96 -2.39
C GLY A 151 4.42 -8.18 -2.35
N GLU A 152 4.39 -6.86 -2.18
CA GLU A 152 5.59 -6.01 -2.06
C GLU A 152 6.52 -6.49 -0.94
N VAL A 153 5.97 -7.00 0.17
CA VAL A 153 6.76 -7.54 1.30
C VAL A 153 7.74 -8.62 0.84
N ILE A 154 7.33 -9.49 -0.09
CA ILE A 154 8.17 -10.58 -0.60
C ILE A 154 9.31 -10.00 -1.45
N PHE A 155 9.00 -9.05 -2.34
CA PHE A 155 10.00 -8.42 -3.21
C PHE A 155 10.96 -7.53 -2.42
N SER A 156 10.48 -6.82 -1.39
CA SER A 156 11.32 -6.03 -0.50
C SER A 156 12.32 -6.91 0.25
N LEU A 157 11.87 -8.04 0.80
CA LEU A 157 12.76 -8.99 1.46
C LEU A 157 13.77 -9.60 0.49
N ALA A 158 13.33 -9.99 -0.71
CA ALA A 158 14.24 -10.50 -1.74
C ALA A 158 15.28 -9.45 -2.16
N GLY A 159 14.86 -8.19 -2.32
CA GLY A 159 15.73 -7.06 -2.63
C GLY A 159 16.75 -6.79 -1.51
N GLU A 160 16.33 -6.87 -0.24
CA GLU A 160 17.23 -6.75 0.91
C GLU A 160 18.31 -7.83 0.89
N ILE A 161 17.94 -9.10 0.66
CA ILE A 161 18.87 -10.22 0.60
C ILE A 161 19.85 -10.06 -0.57
N LEU A 162 19.34 -9.74 -1.77
CA LEU A 162 20.13 -9.72 -2.99
C LEU A 162 20.98 -8.46 -3.16
N LEU A 163 20.47 -7.30 -2.76
CA LEU A 163 21.10 -5.99 -3.02
C LEU A 163 21.84 -5.44 -1.80
N LEU A 164 21.36 -5.75 -0.59
CA LEU A 164 21.93 -5.24 0.67
C LEU A 164 22.70 -6.31 1.45
N ASN A 165 22.84 -7.53 0.89
CA ASN A 165 23.41 -8.69 1.58
C ASN A 165 22.71 -8.99 2.92
N GLY A 166 21.38 -8.82 2.94
CA GLY A 166 20.54 -9.12 4.09
C GLY A 166 20.59 -10.60 4.49
N VAL A 167 20.28 -10.87 5.75
CA VAL A 167 20.28 -12.23 6.29
C VAL A 167 19.08 -13.01 5.74
N LEU A 168 19.30 -14.27 5.36
CA LEU A 168 18.21 -15.15 4.94
C LEU A 168 17.17 -15.30 6.07
N PRO A 169 15.87 -15.30 5.75
CA PRO A 169 14.84 -15.54 6.73
C PRO A 169 15.06 -16.91 7.37
N ASN A 170 14.93 -16.96 8.68
CA ASN A 170 14.94 -18.21 9.42
C ASN A 170 13.68 -19.05 9.10
N LEU A 171 13.53 -20.21 9.74
CA LEU A 171 12.37 -21.09 9.52
C LEU A 171 11.03 -20.37 9.71
N THR A 172 10.90 -19.50 10.72
CA THR A 172 9.67 -18.73 10.98
C THR A 172 9.38 -17.70 9.89
N GLY A 173 10.40 -16.94 9.45
CA GLY A 173 10.28 -16.01 8.33
C GLY A 173 9.93 -16.73 7.03
N GLY A 174 10.54 -17.89 6.77
CA GLY A 174 10.22 -18.76 5.63
C GLY A 174 8.76 -19.22 5.63
N ILE A 175 8.25 -19.67 6.78
CA ILE A 175 6.82 -20.02 6.94
C ILE A 175 5.93 -18.79 6.68
N GLY A 176 6.31 -17.61 7.20
CA GLY A 176 5.59 -16.36 6.95
C GLY A 176 5.47 -16.03 5.47
N ILE A 177 6.57 -16.17 4.70
CA ILE A 177 6.58 -15.96 3.25
C ILE A 177 5.65 -16.94 2.55
N ILE A 178 5.73 -18.24 2.86
CA ILE A 178 4.86 -19.27 2.27
C ILE A 178 3.38 -18.93 2.52
N ILE A 179 3.05 -18.53 3.74
CA ILE A 179 1.70 -18.12 4.12
C ILE A 179 1.25 -16.92 3.26
N ILE A 180 2.07 -15.87 3.12
CA ILE A 180 1.71 -14.71 2.29
C ILE A 180 1.46 -15.13 0.83
N VAL A 181 2.33 -15.96 0.25
CA VAL A 181 2.19 -16.44 -1.13
C VAL A 181 0.89 -17.23 -1.31
N VAL A 182 0.60 -18.18 -0.41
CA VAL A 182 -0.65 -18.96 -0.44
C VAL A 182 -1.86 -18.06 -0.29
N GLY A 183 -1.77 -17.04 0.57
CA GLY A 183 -2.82 -16.04 0.76
C GLY A 183 -3.13 -15.26 -0.51
N ILE A 184 -2.11 -14.71 -1.18
CA ILE A 184 -2.28 -13.93 -2.42
C ILE A 184 -2.78 -14.82 -3.56
N VAL A 185 -2.19 -16.00 -3.75
CA VAL A 185 -2.59 -16.95 -4.81
C VAL A 185 -4.01 -17.44 -4.57
N GLY A 186 -4.36 -17.80 -3.34
CA GLY A 186 -5.71 -18.25 -2.97
C GLY A 186 -6.77 -17.16 -3.14
N TYR A 187 -6.44 -15.91 -2.80
CA TYR A 187 -7.31 -14.75 -3.07
C TYR A 187 -7.53 -14.60 -4.58
N SER A 188 -6.46 -14.67 -5.36
CA SER A 188 -6.47 -14.42 -6.80
C SER A 188 -7.15 -15.53 -7.61
N LEU A 189 -6.88 -16.81 -7.32
CA LEU A 189 -7.48 -17.94 -8.05
C LEU A 189 -9.00 -18.05 -7.85
N ARG A 190 -9.52 -17.51 -6.75
CA ARG A 190 -10.96 -17.47 -6.50
C ARG A 190 -11.64 -16.21 -7.06
N THR A 191 -10.88 -15.37 -7.78
CA THR A 191 -11.39 -14.20 -8.51
C THR A 191 -11.55 -14.47 -10.01
N ALA A 192 -10.95 -15.55 -10.53
CA ALA A 192 -11.15 -16.08 -11.88
C ALA A 192 -12.38 -17.00 -11.93
#